data_AF-A0AAU6BGT7-F1
#
_entry.id   AF-A0AAU6BGT7-F1
#
_cell.length_a   1.000
_cell.length_b   1.000
_cell.length_c   1.000
_cell.angle_alpha   90.00
_cell.angle_beta   90.00
_cell.angle_gamma   90.00
#
_symmetry.space_group_name_H-M   'P 1'
#
loop_
_entity.id
_entity.type
_entity.pdbx_description
1 polymer ?
#
loop_
_entity_poly.entity_id
_entity_poly.type
_entity_poly.pdbx_seq_one_letter_code
_entity_poly.pdbx_strand_id
1 'polypeptide(L)'
;MTTASSAAVDPAVDLSRYLLLPADADEGFPQAFRLALGTNVYTVVLTVTVVDEEHLSGGRPLVLPEAGAFMVATVTRETPGPARVVLRRKLVPGVELTGGELALLPVSLVVDPRNLGAAGPYGSEVRVGVALRWAS
;
A
#
# COMPACT_ATOMS: atom_id res chain seq x y z
N MET A 1 -25.59 9.01 -21.89
CA MET A 1 -24.24 9.56 -22.14
C MET A 1 -23.71 10.04 -20.80
N THR A 2 -23.08 9.15 -20.05
CA THR A 2 -22.66 9.42 -18.65
C THR A 2 -21.16 9.60 -18.66
N THR A 3 -20.71 10.84 -18.48
CA THR A 3 -19.30 11.19 -18.37
C THR A 3 -18.74 10.58 -17.09
N ALA A 4 -17.79 9.65 -17.24
CA ALA A 4 -16.94 9.21 -16.15
C ALA A 4 -16.13 10.42 -15.65
N SER A 5 -16.40 10.83 -14.41
CA SER A 5 -15.61 11.83 -13.70
C SER A 5 -14.25 11.22 -13.41
N SER A 6 -13.26 11.52 -14.24
CA SER A 6 -11.85 11.32 -13.92
C SER A 6 -11.58 12.13 -12.65
N ALA A 7 -11.40 11.44 -11.52
CA ALA A 7 -10.81 12.05 -10.36
C ALA A 7 -9.39 12.44 -10.76
N ALA A 8 -9.22 13.72 -11.11
CA ALA A 8 -7.91 14.31 -11.29
C ALA A 8 -7.10 14.05 -10.02
N VAL A 9 -5.96 13.39 -10.17
CA VAL A 9 -4.96 13.25 -9.12
C VAL A 9 -4.54 14.66 -8.72
N ASP A 10 -4.84 15.04 -7.47
CA ASP A 10 -4.47 16.32 -6.85
C ASP A 10 -2.94 16.54 -6.96
N PRO A 11 -2.46 17.80 -7.05
CA PRO A 11 -1.14 18.14 -7.57
C PRO A 11 -0.04 17.56 -6.68
N ALA A 12 0.88 16.83 -7.33
CA ALA A 12 2.17 16.37 -6.83
C ALA A 12 2.23 16.15 -5.31
N VAL A 13 1.78 14.96 -4.88
CA VAL A 13 2.02 14.46 -3.52
C VAL A 13 3.46 14.78 -3.10
N ASP A 14 3.64 15.61 -2.08
CA ASP A 14 4.97 16.00 -1.60
C ASP A 14 5.64 14.83 -0.88
N LEU A 15 6.40 14.05 -1.64
CA LEU A 15 7.15 12.90 -1.16
C LEU A 15 8.46 13.27 -0.48
N SER A 16 8.86 14.55 -0.46
CA SER A 16 10.14 14.97 0.14
C SER A 16 10.24 14.63 1.63
N ARG A 17 9.10 14.40 2.29
CA ARG A 17 8.99 14.05 3.71
C ARG A 17 8.81 12.55 3.98
N TYR A 18 8.86 11.71 2.94
CA TYR A 18 8.60 10.28 3.05
C TYR A 18 9.77 9.47 2.51
N LEU A 19 10.09 8.38 3.21
CA LEU A 19 10.89 7.30 2.65
C LEU A 19 9.96 6.39 1.84
N LEU A 20 10.41 5.85 0.72
CA LEU A 20 9.61 4.86 -0.01
C LEU A 20 9.81 3.48 0.61
N LEU A 21 8.72 2.74 0.79
CA LEU A 21 8.83 1.30 1.06
C LEU A 21 9.55 0.64 -0.12
N PRO A 22 10.45 -0.33 0.12
CA PRO A 22 11.18 -1.02 -0.92
C PRO A 22 10.32 -2.13 -1.55
N ALA A 23 9.11 -1.78 -1.99
CA ALA A 23 8.21 -2.71 -2.65
C ALA A 23 8.69 -2.97 -4.09
N ASP A 24 9.00 -4.22 -4.38
CA ASP A 24 9.22 -4.69 -5.75
C ASP A 24 7.98 -5.47 -6.17
N ALA A 25 7.11 -4.85 -6.96
CA ALA A 25 5.83 -5.44 -7.31
C ALA A 25 5.97 -6.71 -8.17
N ASP A 26 7.15 -6.92 -8.78
CA ASP A 26 7.44 -8.13 -9.55
C ASP A 26 7.72 -9.34 -8.64
N GLU A 27 8.05 -9.16 -7.36
CA GLU A 27 8.16 -10.26 -6.38
C GLU A 27 6.80 -10.87 -6.01
N GLY A 28 5.69 -10.21 -6.40
CA GLY A 28 4.34 -10.65 -6.11
C GLY A 28 3.85 -10.26 -4.71
N PHE A 29 2.57 -10.53 -4.41
CA PHE A 29 1.93 -10.22 -3.14
C PHE A 29 1.44 -11.49 -2.42
N PRO A 30 1.44 -11.53 -1.08
CA PRO A 30 1.77 -10.43 -0.14
C PRO A 30 3.27 -10.14 -0.03
N GLN A 31 3.60 -8.91 0.42
CA GLN A 31 4.98 -8.50 0.73
C GLN A 31 5.10 -7.98 2.16
N ALA A 32 6.24 -8.20 2.79
CA ALA A 32 6.53 -7.75 4.15
C ALA A 32 7.88 -7.04 4.21
N PHE A 33 7.91 -5.86 4.84
CA PHE A 33 9.09 -5.03 4.99
C PHE A 33 9.34 -4.76 6.45
N ARG A 34 10.57 -4.96 6.89
CA ARG A 34 11.02 -4.60 8.24
C ARG A 34 11.88 -3.34 8.14
N LEU A 35 11.49 -2.29 8.86
CA LEU A 35 12.11 -0.97 8.77
C LEU A 35 12.31 -0.35 10.15
N ALA A 36 13.48 0.26 10.34
CA ALA A 36 13.76 1.10 11.49
C ALA A 36 13.39 2.55 11.15
N LEU A 37 12.56 3.18 11.98
CA LEU A 37 12.13 4.56 11.82
C LEU A 37 12.09 5.23 13.19
N GLY A 38 12.97 6.21 13.37
CA GLY A 38 13.23 6.81 14.68
C GLY A 38 13.81 5.79 15.65
N THR A 39 13.23 5.66 16.83
CA THR A 39 13.64 4.69 17.86
C THR A 39 12.91 3.35 17.76
N ASN A 40 11.99 3.20 16.80
CA ASN A 40 11.13 2.03 16.68
C ASN A 40 11.50 1.19 15.47
N VAL A 41 11.24 -0.11 15.57
CA VAL A 41 11.23 -1.05 14.44
C VAL A 41 9.79 -1.38 14.10
N TYR A 42 9.47 -1.34 12.80
CA TYR A 42 8.16 -1.69 12.27
C TYR A 42 8.27 -2.82 11.26
N THR A 43 7.26 -3.68 11.24
CA THR A 43 6.98 -4.60 10.13
C THR A 43 5.72 -4.13 9.42
N VAL A 44 5.84 -3.84 8.13
CA VAL A 44 4.73 -3.44 7.25
C VAL A 44 4.43 -4.59 6.31
N VAL A 45 3.21 -5.11 6.34
CA VAL A 45 2.73 -6.14 5.43
C VAL A 45 1.72 -5.54 4.47
N LEU A 46 1.96 -5.67 3.17
CA LEU A 46 1.04 -5.31 2.10
C LEU A 46 0.35 -6.57 1.58
N THR A 47 -0.98 -6.56 1.59
CA THR A 47 -1.80 -7.66 1.09
C THR A 47 -2.87 -7.14 0.15
N VAL A 48 -2.97 -7.72 -1.03
CA VAL A 48 -4.08 -7.46 -1.94
C VAL A 48 -5.22 -8.40 -1.60
N THR A 49 -6.42 -7.85 -1.51
CA THR A 49 -7.66 -8.60 -1.35
C THR A 49 -8.52 -8.39 -2.58
N VAL A 50 -8.88 -9.48 -3.23
CA VAL A 50 -9.85 -9.53 -4.34
C VAL A 50 -11.01 -10.38 -3.86
N VAL A 51 -12.22 -9.83 -3.83
CA VAL A 51 -13.44 -10.55 -3.42
C VAL A 51 -14.27 -11.01 -4.61
N ASP A 52 -13.99 -10.50 -5.81
CA ASP A 52 -14.67 -10.85 -7.05
C ASP A 52 -13.69 -11.55 -8.00
N GLU A 53 -13.94 -12.82 -8.33
CA GLU A 53 -13.06 -13.62 -9.20
C GLU A 53 -13.02 -13.09 -10.64
N GLU A 54 -14.00 -12.29 -11.08
CA GLU A 54 -13.96 -11.65 -12.40
C GLU A 54 -12.73 -10.74 -12.56
N HIS A 55 -12.26 -10.13 -11.46
CA HIS A 55 -11.04 -9.32 -11.47
C HIS A 55 -9.77 -10.14 -11.69
N LEU A 56 -9.77 -11.42 -11.32
CA LEU A 56 -8.63 -12.32 -11.53
C LEU A 56 -8.55 -12.81 -12.98
N SER A 57 -9.70 -12.93 -13.65
CA SER A 57 -9.80 -13.44 -15.01
C SER A 57 -9.82 -12.35 -16.09
N GLY A 58 -10.05 -11.09 -15.72
CA GLY A 58 -10.21 -9.96 -16.64
C GLY A 58 -8.98 -9.56 -17.45
N GLY A 59 -7.81 -10.16 -17.21
CA GLY A 59 -6.60 -9.98 -18.04
C GLY A 59 -6.01 -8.57 -18.05
N ARG A 60 -6.43 -7.70 -17.13
CA ARG A 60 -5.93 -6.33 -16.97
C ARG A 60 -5.34 -6.14 -15.57
N PRO A 61 -4.38 -5.22 -15.40
CA PRO A 61 -3.97 -4.76 -14.09
C PRO A 61 -5.14 -4.13 -13.31
N LEU A 62 -5.14 -4.38 -12.00
CA LEU A 62 -6.04 -3.80 -11.03
C LEU A 62 -5.47 -2.46 -10.58
N VAL A 63 -6.28 -1.41 -10.64
CA VAL A 63 -5.92 -0.08 -10.12
C VAL A 63 -6.64 0.09 -8.80
N LEU A 64 -5.90 -0.02 -7.70
CA LEU A 64 -6.47 -0.16 -6.38
C LEU A 64 -6.62 1.20 -5.66
N PRO A 65 -7.68 1.37 -4.85
CA PRO A 65 -8.80 0.46 -4.70
C PRO A 65 -9.80 0.57 -5.86
N GLU A 66 -10.42 -0.54 -6.22
CA GLU A 66 -11.62 -0.59 -7.07
C GLU A 66 -12.72 -1.44 -6.39
N ALA A 67 -13.94 -1.41 -6.93
CA ALA A 67 -15.04 -2.19 -6.36
C ALA A 67 -14.66 -3.68 -6.36
N GLY A 68 -14.57 -4.30 -5.18
CA GLY A 68 -14.21 -5.71 -5.07
C GLY A 68 -12.71 -6.03 -5.07
N ALA A 69 -11.82 -5.03 -5.18
CA ALA A 69 -10.37 -5.24 -5.07
C ALA A 69 -9.68 -4.08 -4.34
N PHE A 70 -8.88 -4.38 -3.31
CA PHE A 70 -8.17 -3.36 -2.55
C PHE A 70 -6.90 -3.89 -1.90
N MET A 71 -5.93 -3.00 -1.65
CA MET A 71 -4.76 -3.32 -0.86
C MET A 71 -4.98 -2.94 0.61
N VAL A 72 -4.50 -3.78 1.53
CA VAL A 72 -4.46 -3.54 2.98
C VAL A 72 -3.01 -3.46 3.41
N ALA A 73 -2.67 -2.42 4.18
CA ALA A 73 -1.45 -2.38 4.96
C ALA A 73 -1.75 -2.80 6.40
N THR A 74 -0.94 -3.71 6.94
CA THR A 74 -0.87 -4.01 8.37
C THR A 74 0.50 -3.60 8.87
N VAL A 75 0.55 -2.71 9.84
CA VAL A 75 1.80 -2.23 10.45
C VAL A 75 1.87 -2.70 11.89
N THR A 76 2.89 -3.46 12.20
CA THR A 76 3.23 -3.92 13.54
C THR A 76 4.45 -3.15 14.02
N ARG A 77 4.37 -2.51 15.19
CA ARG A 77 5.53 -1.95 15.87
C ARG A 77 6.14 -3.02 16.77
N GLU A 78 7.41 -3.33 16.59
CA GLU A 78 8.14 -4.42 17.26
C GLU A 78 8.91 -3.97 18.50
N THR A 79 9.35 -2.71 18.56
CA THR A 79 10.13 -2.15 19.66
C THR A 79 9.59 -0.77 20.06
N PRO A 80 9.90 -0.26 21.28
CA PRO A 80 10.64 -0.89 22.38
C PRO A 80 9.80 -1.84 23.27
N GLY A 81 8.49 -1.92 23.04
CA GLY A 81 7.57 -2.77 23.81
C GLY A 81 7.23 -4.08 23.08
N PRO A 82 6.25 -4.85 23.58
CA PRO A 82 5.76 -6.02 22.87
C PRO A 82 5.21 -5.63 21.49
N ALA A 83 5.36 -6.56 20.53
CA ALA A 83 4.89 -6.36 19.17
C ALA A 83 3.38 -6.06 19.16
N ARG A 84 2.98 -4.98 18.51
CA ARG A 84 1.57 -4.55 18.44
C ARG A 84 1.21 -3.98 17.09
N VAL A 85 0.03 -4.33 16.58
CA VAL A 85 -0.52 -3.72 15.37
C VAL A 85 -0.90 -2.27 15.68
N VAL A 86 -0.24 -1.32 15.03
CA VAL A 86 -0.51 0.13 15.17
C VAL A 86 -1.36 0.69 14.04
N LEU A 87 -1.42 -0.01 12.91
CA LEU A 87 -2.25 0.33 11.76
C LEU A 87 -2.72 -0.93 11.05
N ARG A 88 -4.01 -0.98 10.73
CA ARG A 88 -4.58 -1.95 9.78
C ARG A 88 -5.69 -1.27 8.99
N ARG A 89 -5.38 -0.87 7.75
CA ARG A 89 -6.27 -0.05 6.92
C ARG A 89 -6.14 -0.41 5.45
N LYS A 90 -7.24 -0.23 4.71
CA LYS A 90 -7.21 -0.20 3.25
C LYS A 90 -6.40 1.00 2.79
N LEU A 91 -5.58 0.82 1.77
CA LEU A 91 -4.79 1.90 1.17
C LEU A 91 -5.63 2.60 0.10
N VAL A 92 -5.54 3.93 0.09
CA VAL A 92 -6.16 4.80 -0.92
C VAL A 92 -5.07 5.76 -1.41
N PRO A 93 -4.77 5.81 -2.72
CA PRO A 93 -3.78 6.74 -3.26
C PRO A 93 -4.06 8.19 -2.86
N GLY A 94 -3.02 8.92 -2.46
CA GLY A 94 -3.09 10.32 -2.04
C GLY A 94 -3.61 10.55 -0.61
N VAL A 95 -4.09 9.53 0.09
CA VAL A 95 -4.60 9.65 1.46
C VAL A 95 -3.53 9.23 2.47
N GLU A 96 -3.08 10.16 3.30
CA GLU A 96 -2.18 9.83 4.41
C GLU A 96 -2.94 9.08 5.51
N LEU A 97 -2.39 7.94 5.93
CA LEU A 97 -2.93 7.10 6.99
C LEU A 97 -1.95 7.10 8.17
N THR A 98 -2.43 7.42 9.36
CA THR A 98 -1.62 7.46 10.58
C THR A 98 -1.94 6.30 11.51
N GLY A 99 -0.92 5.81 12.22
CA GLY A 99 -1.03 4.75 13.21
C GLY A 99 0.10 4.83 14.24
N GLY A 100 -0.22 5.29 15.45
CA GLY A 100 0.79 5.70 16.41
C GLY A 100 1.64 6.84 15.87
N GLU A 101 2.96 6.64 15.85
CA GLU A 101 3.94 7.63 15.36
C GLU A 101 4.30 7.45 13.88
N LEU A 102 3.62 6.55 13.16
CA LEU A 102 3.93 6.23 11.77
C LEU A 102 2.81 6.73 10.85
N ALA A 103 3.19 7.29 9.71
CA ALA A 103 2.31 7.58 8.59
C ALA A 103 2.67 6.75 7.36
N LEU A 104 1.64 6.34 6.62
CA LEU A 104 1.73 5.77 5.28
C LEU A 104 1.05 6.69 4.28
N LEU A 105 1.67 6.92 3.13
CA LEU A 105 1.11 7.67 2.02
C LEU A 105 1.20 6.84 0.73
N PRO A 106 0.12 6.14 0.35
CA PRO A 106 0.07 5.42 -0.93
C PRO A 106 0.07 6.40 -2.09
N VAL A 107 0.85 6.11 -3.12
CA VAL A 107 1.02 6.96 -4.31
C VAL A 107 0.53 6.26 -5.57
N SER A 108 0.96 5.02 -5.78
CA SER A 108 0.55 4.16 -6.89
C SER A 108 0.27 2.76 -6.34
N LEU A 109 -0.83 2.15 -6.76
CA LEU A 109 -1.28 0.82 -6.35
C LEU A 109 -1.85 0.08 -7.56
N VAL A 110 -0.98 -0.28 -8.50
CA VAL A 110 -1.33 -1.07 -9.69
C VAL A 110 -0.83 -2.49 -9.48
N VAL A 111 -1.70 -3.48 -9.63
CA VAL A 111 -1.33 -4.90 -9.44
C VAL A 111 -1.93 -5.74 -10.56
N ASP A 112 -1.09 -6.37 -11.37
CA ASP A 112 -1.52 -7.43 -12.28
C ASP A 112 -1.99 -8.65 -11.47
N PRO A 113 -3.16 -9.23 -11.79
CA PRO A 113 -3.66 -10.42 -11.09
C PRO A 113 -2.66 -11.58 -11.03
N ARG A 114 -1.74 -11.71 -12.01
CA ARG A 114 -0.69 -12.73 -12.01
C ARG A 114 0.37 -12.51 -10.94
N ASN A 115 0.50 -11.31 -10.38
CA ASN A 115 1.36 -11.04 -9.23
C ASN A 115 0.69 -11.39 -7.88
N LEU A 116 -0.54 -11.91 -7.88
CA LEU A 116 -1.21 -12.41 -6.67
C LEU A 116 -0.77 -13.85 -6.39
N GLY A 117 0.29 -14.01 -5.60
CA GLY A 117 0.86 -15.31 -5.24
C GLY A 117 1.93 -15.85 -6.20
N ALA A 118 2.37 -15.05 -7.18
CA ALA A 118 3.49 -15.40 -8.06
C ALA A 118 4.35 -14.16 -8.41
N ALA A 119 5.59 -14.42 -8.80
CA ALA A 119 6.54 -13.41 -9.23
C ALA A 119 6.58 -13.27 -10.77
N GLY A 120 6.87 -12.08 -11.26
CA GLY A 120 7.11 -11.80 -12.67
C GLY A 120 6.82 -10.34 -13.08
N PRO A 121 7.41 -9.87 -14.19
CA PRO A 121 7.31 -8.50 -14.67
C PRO A 121 6.00 -8.27 -15.46
N TYR A 122 4.87 -8.36 -14.78
CA TYR A 122 3.54 -8.25 -15.41
C TYR A 122 3.01 -6.82 -15.46
N GLY A 123 3.79 -5.83 -15.02
CA GLY A 123 3.43 -4.41 -15.03
C GLY A 123 2.74 -3.93 -13.76
N SER A 124 2.94 -4.63 -12.64
CA SER A 124 2.54 -4.14 -11.32
C SER A 124 3.43 -2.98 -10.88
N GLU A 125 2.86 -2.01 -10.16
CA GLU A 125 3.58 -0.88 -9.57
C GLU A 125 2.95 -0.55 -8.21
N VAL A 126 3.75 -0.62 -7.14
CA VAL A 126 3.31 -0.25 -5.79
C VAL A 126 4.28 0.72 -5.17
N ARG A 127 3.80 1.92 -4.87
CA ARG A 127 4.58 3.00 -4.26
C ARG A 127 3.86 3.50 -3.02
N VAL A 128 4.49 3.32 -1.87
CA VAL A 128 3.97 3.77 -0.58
C VAL A 128 5.07 4.50 0.16
N GLY A 129 4.83 5.77 0.46
CA GLY A 129 5.67 6.56 1.35
C GLY A 129 5.43 6.17 2.81
N VAL A 130 6.48 6.20 3.62
CA VAL A 130 6.46 6.02 5.07
C VAL A 130 7.20 7.17 5.74
N ALA A 131 6.63 7.70 6.81
CA ALA A 131 7.21 8.79 7.58
C ALA A 131 6.89 8.65 9.07
N LEU A 132 7.67 9.34 9.91
CA LEU A 132 7.27 9.58 11.30
C LEU A 132 6.30 10.76 11.37
N ARG A 133 5.29 10.61 12.22
CA ARG A 133 4.39 11.66 12.66
C ARG A 133 4.40 11.72 14.18
N TRP A 134 4.22 12.91 14.71
CA TRP A 134 4.02 13.10 16.14
C TRP A 134 2.74 12.38 16.54
N ALA A 135 2.79 11.62 17.64
CA ALA A 135 1.58 11.09 18.24
C ALA A 135 0.70 12.28 18.64
N SER A 136 -0.45 12.43 17.97
CA SER A 136 -1.53 13.32 18.38
C SER A 136 -2.28 12.74 19.57
#